data_AF-A0A429X4F1-F1
#
_entry.id   AF-A0A429X4F1-F1
#
_cell.length_a   1.000
_cell.length_b   1.000
_cell.length_c   1.000
_cell.angle_alpha   90.00
_cell.angle_beta   90.00
_cell.angle_gamma   90.00
#
_symmetry.space_group_name_H-M   'P 1'
#
loop_
_entity.id
_entity.type
_entity.pdbx_description
1 polymer ?
#
loop_
_entity_poly.entity_id
_entity_poly.type
_entity_poly.pdbx_seq_one_letter_code
_entity_poly.pdbx_strand_id
1 'polypeptide(L)'
;MRKISLILLIIPILFLNSDFSRAINIGKPLGESELYSLLTLQSGKLLKDTVILPEKEFDKEEAAKIIKRLDHLPTSILSNIKENGIKIILFDGKLTDQPFTENLKGKVPRGYPETILWDDLPGAGGSQYVFVKIGSSEKGKGHSSVNLEYHELAHSLQRFSYNHEQADKVITQTWKEEAEALFPMRDYFLDYKEEYFAECFAYYFYSKETREQLKMKAPKMYTFLNSL
;
A
#
# COMPACT_ATOMS: atom_id res chain seq x y z
N MET A 1 5.45 -39.10 -59.43
CA MET A 1 6.66 -39.66 -58.78
C MET A 1 7.64 -38.50 -58.60
N ARG A 2 8.18 -38.09 -57.47
CA ARG A 2 8.33 -38.58 -56.09
C ARG A 2 8.16 -37.36 -55.16
N LYS A 3 7.49 -37.55 -54.02
CA LYS A 3 7.50 -36.62 -52.88
C LYS A 3 8.92 -36.59 -52.31
N ILE A 4 9.43 -35.39 -52.00
CA ILE A 4 10.57 -35.22 -51.09
C ILE A 4 10.07 -34.24 -50.02
N SER A 5 9.71 -34.80 -48.87
CA SER A 5 9.42 -34.04 -47.66
C SER A 5 10.75 -33.51 -47.10
N LEU A 6 10.94 -32.19 -47.08
CA LEU A 6 11.92 -31.58 -46.19
C LEU A 6 11.22 -31.26 -44.87
N ILE A 7 11.47 -32.11 -43.88
CA ILE A 7 11.19 -31.85 -42.47
C ILE A 7 12.27 -30.87 -42.01
N LEU A 8 11.92 -29.60 -41.84
CA LEU A 8 12.73 -28.65 -41.09
C LEU A 8 12.33 -28.77 -39.62
N LEU A 9 13.24 -29.39 -38.85
CA LEU A 9 13.17 -29.54 -37.41
C LEU A 9 12.92 -28.17 -36.76
N ILE A 10 11.75 -28.01 -36.13
CA ILE A 10 11.56 -26.98 -35.11
C ILE A 10 12.36 -27.46 -33.91
N ILE A 11 13.53 -26.85 -33.67
CA ILE A 11 14.24 -27.00 -32.41
C ILE A 11 13.36 -26.31 -31.37
N PRO A 12 12.81 -27.02 -30.37
CA PRO A 12 12.21 -26.32 -29.24
C PRO A 12 13.37 -25.61 -28.54
N ILE A 13 13.35 -24.28 -28.58
CA ILE A 13 14.13 -23.48 -27.65
C ILE A 13 13.60 -23.87 -26.27
N LEU A 14 14.30 -24.83 -25.66
CA LEU A 14 14.25 -25.06 -24.24
C LEU A 14 14.64 -23.72 -23.62
N PHE A 15 13.63 -22.96 -23.19
CA PHE A 15 13.83 -21.96 -22.14
C PHE A 15 14.29 -22.75 -20.93
N LEU A 16 15.61 -22.93 -20.84
CA LEU A 16 16.29 -23.25 -19.61
C LEU A 16 15.81 -22.20 -18.61
N ASN A 17 15.07 -22.66 -17.61
CA ASN A 17 14.69 -21.91 -16.43
C ASN A 17 15.93 -21.20 -15.89
N SER A 18 16.09 -19.92 -16.22
CA SER A 18 17.14 -19.09 -15.65
C SER A 18 16.61 -18.54 -14.32
N ASP A 19 17.11 -19.13 -13.23
CA ASP A 19 17.20 -18.57 -11.89
C ASP A 19 15.89 -18.06 -11.24
N PHE A 20 14.98 -18.98 -10.93
CA PHE A 20 13.85 -18.71 -10.01
C PHE A 20 14.21 -18.86 -8.51
N SER A 21 15.50 -18.79 -8.16
CA SER A 21 15.96 -19.06 -6.79
C SER A 21 16.95 -18.04 -6.24
N ARG A 22 16.83 -16.76 -6.61
CA ARG A 22 17.27 -15.71 -5.70
C ARG A 22 16.11 -15.42 -4.76
N ALA A 23 16.23 -15.84 -3.50
CA ALA A 23 15.35 -15.36 -2.46
C ALA A 23 15.43 -13.82 -2.47
N ILE A 24 14.37 -13.15 -2.91
CA ILE A 24 14.31 -11.70 -2.86
C ILE A 24 14.19 -11.35 -1.38
N ASN A 25 15.27 -10.78 -0.82
CA ASN A 25 15.29 -10.37 0.56
C ASN A 25 14.54 -9.04 0.70
N ILE A 26 13.24 -9.13 0.99
CA ILE A 26 12.36 -7.99 1.26
C ILE A 26 12.27 -7.66 2.76
N GLY A 27 13.02 -8.40 3.60
CA GLY A 27 12.99 -8.28 5.04
C GLY A 27 12.43 -9.49 5.77
N LYS A 28 12.23 -9.34 7.08
CA LYS A 28 11.83 -10.40 8.01
C LYS A 28 10.38 -10.22 8.50
N PRO A 29 9.53 -11.25 8.50
CA PRO A 29 8.18 -11.15 9.06
C PRO A 29 8.18 -10.68 10.53
N LEU A 30 7.22 -9.86 10.90
CA LEU A 30 7.05 -9.34 12.26
C LEU A 30 7.06 -10.48 13.29
N GLY A 31 6.34 -11.57 13.04
CA GLY A 31 6.22 -12.72 13.94
C GLY A 31 7.51 -13.41 14.30
N GLU A 32 8.54 -13.24 13.48
CA GLU A 32 9.87 -13.80 13.72
C GLU A 32 10.81 -12.80 14.42
N SER A 33 10.40 -11.53 14.54
CA SER A 33 11.19 -10.48 15.17
C SER A 33 11.03 -10.45 16.68
N GLU A 34 12.06 -9.97 17.38
CA GLU A 34 11.96 -9.68 18.81
C GLU A 34 10.85 -8.65 19.11
N LEU A 35 10.65 -7.70 18.20
CA LEU A 35 9.65 -6.64 18.35
C LEU A 35 8.24 -7.22 18.55
N TYR A 36 7.89 -8.30 17.86
CA TYR A 36 6.57 -8.94 18.03
C TYR A 36 6.32 -9.42 19.46
N SER A 37 7.33 -9.97 20.13
CA SER A 37 7.22 -10.42 21.52
C SER A 37 7.07 -9.28 22.53
N LEU A 38 7.52 -8.07 22.16
CA LEU A 38 7.46 -6.87 22.98
C LEU A 38 6.14 -6.10 22.80
N LEU A 39 5.41 -6.36 21.72
CA LEU A 39 4.16 -5.68 21.41
C LEU A 39 2.97 -6.44 21.97
N THR A 40 2.06 -5.72 22.64
CA THR A 40 0.72 -6.23 22.95
C THR A 40 -0.22 -5.86 21.81
N LEU A 41 -0.52 -6.83 20.95
CA LEU A 41 -1.34 -6.66 19.75
C LEU A 41 -2.65 -7.44 19.86
N GLN A 42 -3.77 -6.79 19.59
CA GLN A 42 -5.10 -7.41 19.54
C GLN A 42 -5.21 -8.38 18.35
N SER A 43 -4.67 -7.97 17.21
CA SER A 43 -4.72 -8.69 15.94
C SER A 43 -3.34 -9.23 15.54
N GLY A 44 -2.47 -9.49 16.52
CA GLY A 44 -1.09 -9.93 16.27
C GLY A 44 -0.97 -11.19 15.40
N LYS A 45 -1.95 -12.11 15.42
CA LYS A 45 -1.97 -13.31 14.55
C LYS A 45 -2.21 -13.00 13.06
N LEU A 46 -2.85 -11.88 12.76
CA LEU A 46 -3.06 -11.41 11.39
C LEU A 46 -1.86 -10.60 10.91
N LEU A 47 -1.26 -9.79 11.79
CA LEU A 47 -0.14 -8.92 11.42
C LEU A 47 1.21 -9.65 11.34
N LYS A 48 1.41 -10.74 12.09
CA LYS A 48 2.73 -11.39 12.23
C LYS A 48 3.39 -11.79 10.91
N ASP A 49 2.62 -12.19 9.90
CA ASP A 49 3.13 -12.63 8.60
C ASP A 49 2.89 -11.58 7.51
N THR A 50 2.14 -10.52 7.83
CA THR A 50 1.74 -9.45 6.90
C THR A 50 2.68 -8.27 6.98
N VAL A 51 3.12 -7.88 8.18
CA VAL A 51 4.12 -6.82 8.36
C VAL A 51 5.51 -7.42 8.22
N ILE A 52 6.32 -6.82 7.36
CA ILE A 52 7.71 -7.19 7.13
C ILE A 52 8.59 -6.04 7.64
N LEU A 53 9.61 -6.39 8.43
CA LEU A 53 10.56 -5.46 9.03
C LEU A 53 11.91 -5.53 8.30
N PRO A 54 12.72 -4.45 8.31
CA PRO A 54 14.08 -4.50 7.80
C PRO A 54 14.93 -5.53 8.55
N GLU A 55 15.86 -6.18 7.86
CA GLU A 55 16.86 -7.04 8.53
C GLU A 55 17.99 -6.24 9.19
N LYS A 56 18.27 -5.03 8.67
CA LYS A 56 19.26 -4.10 9.22
C LYS A 56 18.70 -3.39 10.44
N GLU A 57 19.54 -2.68 11.19
CA GLU A 57 19.08 -1.81 12.27
C GLU A 57 18.10 -0.74 11.74
N PHE A 58 17.06 -0.47 12.53
CA PHE A 58 16.02 0.51 12.25
C PHE A 58 15.46 1.06 13.57
N ASP A 59 14.70 2.15 13.51
CA ASP A 59 14.01 2.70 14.67
C ASP A 59 12.84 1.78 15.09
N LYS A 60 13.09 0.94 16.10
CA LYS A 60 12.11 -0.01 16.64
C LYS A 60 10.92 0.68 17.30
N GLU A 61 11.09 1.89 17.84
CA GLU A 61 10.01 2.64 18.49
C GLU A 61 9.03 3.18 17.44
N GLU A 62 9.55 3.77 16.37
CA GLU A 62 8.70 4.24 15.26
C GLU A 62 8.04 3.09 14.52
N ALA A 63 8.75 1.98 14.28
CA ALA A 63 8.14 0.76 13.73
C ALA A 63 7.00 0.23 14.63
N ALA A 64 7.20 0.24 15.96
CA ALA A 64 6.17 -0.15 16.91
C ALA A 64 4.92 0.74 16.82
N LYS A 65 5.08 2.05 16.63
CA LYS A 65 3.96 3.00 16.48
C LYS A 65 3.15 2.68 15.21
N ILE A 66 3.82 2.41 14.08
CA ILE A 66 3.17 2.00 12.84
C ILE A 66 2.38 0.70 13.04
N ILE A 67 3.01 -0.33 13.62
CA ILE A 67 2.37 -1.63 13.85
C ILE A 67 1.15 -1.49 14.77
N LYS A 68 1.25 -0.71 15.85
CA LYS A 68 0.13 -0.46 16.75
C LYS A 68 -1.02 0.29 16.08
N ARG A 69 -0.74 1.21 15.15
CA ARG A 69 -1.79 1.84 14.34
C ARG A 69 -2.48 0.81 13.47
N LEU A 70 -1.73 0.01 12.70
CA LEU A 70 -2.29 -1.08 11.90
C LEU A 70 -3.13 -2.07 12.72
N ASP A 71 -2.73 -2.37 13.96
CA ASP A 71 -3.46 -3.26 14.87
C ASP A 71 -4.84 -2.72 15.31
N HIS A 72 -5.08 -1.41 15.19
CA HIS A 72 -6.39 -0.81 15.42
C HIS A 72 -7.36 -0.97 14.25
N LEU A 73 -6.92 -1.47 13.09
CA LEU A 73 -7.82 -1.76 11.98
C LEU A 73 -8.79 -2.90 12.36
N PRO A 74 -10.04 -2.86 11.87
CA PRO A 74 -10.99 -3.96 12.04
C PRO A 74 -10.41 -5.30 11.60
N THR A 75 -10.77 -6.37 12.32
CA THR A 75 -10.33 -7.73 12.00
C THR A 75 -10.75 -8.16 10.59
N SER A 76 -11.89 -7.67 10.07
CA SER A 76 -12.33 -7.89 8.68
C SER A 76 -11.30 -7.37 7.69
N ILE A 77 -10.86 -6.13 7.85
CA ILE A 77 -9.84 -5.50 7.00
C ILE A 77 -8.50 -6.24 7.14
N LEU A 78 -8.06 -6.55 8.36
CA LEU A 78 -6.80 -7.27 8.58
C LEU A 78 -6.83 -8.69 7.97
N SER A 79 -7.98 -9.35 7.99
CA SER A 79 -8.18 -10.65 7.33
C SER A 79 -8.10 -10.50 5.81
N ASN A 80 -8.76 -9.48 5.24
CA ASN A 80 -8.68 -9.18 3.80
C ASN A 80 -7.23 -8.93 3.34
N ILE A 81 -6.44 -8.19 4.12
CA ILE A 81 -5.01 -7.94 3.83
C ILE A 81 -4.27 -9.27 3.74
N LYS A 82 -4.46 -10.16 4.73
CA LYS A 82 -3.82 -11.46 4.79
C LYS A 82 -4.26 -12.39 3.64
N GLU A 83 -5.56 -12.48 3.39
CA GLU A 83 -6.15 -13.35 2.36
C GLU A 83 -5.74 -12.96 0.95
N ASN A 84 -5.60 -11.66 0.69
CA ASN A 84 -5.11 -11.13 -0.59
C ASN A 84 -3.57 -11.15 -0.72
N GLY A 85 -2.88 -11.67 0.30
CA GLY A 85 -1.41 -11.75 0.31
C GLY A 85 -0.72 -10.39 0.32
N ILE A 86 -1.40 -9.33 0.79
CA ILE A 86 -0.80 -8.00 0.90
C ILE A 86 0.26 -8.04 2.01
N LYS A 87 1.44 -7.50 1.72
CA LYS A 87 2.56 -7.35 2.63
C LYS A 87 2.84 -5.88 2.88
N ILE A 88 2.94 -5.49 4.14
CA ILE A 88 3.26 -4.14 4.56
C ILE A 88 4.75 -4.13 4.93
N ILE A 89 5.55 -3.53 4.06
CA ILE A 89 7.01 -3.50 4.14
C ILE A 89 7.41 -2.20 4.83
N LEU A 90 7.85 -2.32 6.09
CA LEU A 90 8.47 -1.21 6.78
C LEU A 90 9.91 -1.12 6.33
N PHE A 91 10.35 0.07 5.92
CA PHE A 91 11.69 0.28 5.42
C PHE A 91 12.35 1.54 5.99
N ASP A 92 13.67 1.59 5.86
CA ASP A 92 14.46 2.81 6.06
C ASP A 92 15.29 3.09 4.79
N GLY A 93 15.79 4.31 4.64
CA GLY A 93 16.49 4.77 3.45
C GLY A 93 15.54 5.22 2.33
N LYS A 94 15.89 4.91 1.08
CA LYS A 94 15.09 5.30 -0.10
C LYS A 94 14.11 4.21 -0.47
N LEU A 95 12.94 4.63 -0.95
CA LEU A 95 11.94 3.72 -1.51
C LEU A 95 12.50 2.96 -2.71
N THR A 96 13.27 3.62 -3.57
CA THR A 96 13.84 3.05 -4.81
C THR A 96 15.05 2.13 -4.58
N ASP A 97 15.51 2.00 -3.34
CA ASP A 97 16.52 1.01 -2.95
C ASP A 97 15.87 -0.28 -2.39
N GLN A 98 14.53 -0.31 -2.25
CA GLN A 98 13.80 -1.51 -1.84
C GLN A 98 13.58 -2.46 -3.02
N PRO A 99 13.48 -3.78 -2.76
CA PRO A 99 13.05 -4.73 -3.78
C PRO A 99 11.69 -4.37 -4.36
N PHE A 100 11.51 -4.61 -5.66
CA PHE A 100 10.28 -4.37 -6.44
C PHE A 100 9.99 -2.91 -6.81
N THR A 101 10.79 -1.95 -6.33
CA THR A 101 10.64 -0.51 -6.62
C THR A 101 11.88 0.09 -7.28
N GLU A 102 12.91 -0.72 -7.58
CA GLU A 102 14.18 -0.25 -8.16
C GLU A 102 13.99 0.37 -9.55
N ASN A 103 12.98 -0.13 -10.28
CA ASN A 103 12.61 0.38 -11.59
C ASN A 103 12.02 1.81 -11.54
N LEU A 104 11.71 2.35 -10.36
CA LEU A 104 11.21 3.72 -10.17
C LEU A 104 12.33 4.74 -9.97
N LYS A 105 13.58 4.29 -9.81
CA LYS A 105 14.74 5.16 -9.58
C LYS A 105 14.87 6.24 -10.65
N GLY A 106 14.96 7.49 -10.22
CA GLY A 106 15.07 8.67 -11.06
C GLY A 106 13.79 9.06 -11.80
N LYS A 107 12.64 8.44 -11.51
CA LYS A 107 11.36 8.73 -12.17
C LYS A 107 10.50 9.67 -11.33
N VAL A 108 9.74 10.52 -12.01
CA VAL A 108 8.75 11.41 -11.41
C VAL A 108 7.44 10.65 -11.17
N PRO A 109 6.84 10.69 -9.97
CA PRO A 109 5.52 10.13 -9.71
C PRO A 109 4.41 10.87 -10.47
N ARG A 110 3.35 10.16 -10.84
CA ARG A 110 2.20 10.79 -11.52
C ARG A 110 1.56 11.84 -10.60
N GLY A 111 1.30 13.03 -11.11
CA GLY A 111 0.66 14.13 -10.37
C GLY A 111 1.63 14.94 -9.49
N TYR A 112 2.93 14.62 -9.49
CA TYR A 112 3.97 15.39 -8.80
C TYR A 112 4.70 16.34 -9.75
N PRO A 113 5.26 17.45 -9.23
CA PRO A 113 6.13 18.31 -10.04
C PRO A 113 7.42 17.57 -10.42
N GLU A 114 8.04 17.95 -11.54
CA GLU A 114 9.25 17.29 -12.09
C GLU A 114 10.46 17.27 -11.13
N THR A 115 10.42 18.10 -10.09
CA THR A 115 11.46 18.18 -9.05
C THR A 115 11.36 17.09 -7.98
N ILE A 116 10.26 16.33 -7.93
CA ILE A 116 10.06 15.26 -6.95
C ILE A 116 10.20 13.90 -7.64
N LEU A 117 11.07 13.06 -7.10
CA LEU A 117 11.34 11.73 -7.60
C LEU A 117 10.78 10.66 -6.66
N TRP A 118 10.50 9.47 -7.20
CA TRP A 118 10.17 8.29 -6.39
C TRP A 118 11.24 7.97 -5.34
N ASP A 119 12.50 8.36 -5.58
CA ASP A 119 13.62 8.22 -4.64
C ASP A 119 13.37 8.94 -3.30
N ASP A 120 12.61 10.03 -3.34
CA ASP A 120 12.39 10.93 -2.21
C ASP A 120 11.06 10.63 -1.49
N LEU A 121 10.21 9.79 -2.08
CA LEU A 121 8.91 9.48 -1.51
C LEU A 121 9.01 8.47 -0.35
N PRO A 122 8.25 8.67 0.73
CA PRO A 122 8.30 7.81 1.91
C PRO A 122 7.43 6.56 1.79
N GLY A 123 6.62 6.42 0.75
CA GLY A 123 5.74 5.26 0.60
C GLY A 123 5.26 5.01 -0.81
N ALA A 124 4.70 3.81 -0.99
CA ALA A 124 4.03 3.40 -2.21
C ALA A 124 3.05 2.24 -1.94
N GLY A 125 1.83 2.39 -2.43
CA GLY A 125 0.77 1.39 -2.39
C GLY A 125 0.27 0.95 -3.77
N GLY A 126 -0.83 0.20 -3.79
CA GLY A 126 -1.51 -0.21 -5.02
C GLY A 126 -0.96 -1.49 -5.65
N SER A 127 0.02 -2.13 -5.03
CA SER A 127 0.50 -3.48 -5.35
C SER A 127 0.28 -4.43 -4.17
N GLN A 128 0.66 -5.70 -4.29
CA GLN A 128 0.64 -6.61 -3.13
C GLN A 128 1.67 -6.20 -2.06
N TYR A 129 2.64 -5.35 -2.40
CA TYR A 129 3.60 -4.78 -1.47
C TYR A 129 3.25 -3.30 -1.20
N VAL A 130 3.04 -2.99 0.08
CA VAL A 130 2.79 -1.64 0.59
C VAL A 130 4.06 -1.19 1.29
N PHE A 131 4.74 -0.19 0.75
CA PHE A 131 5.99 0.33 1.31
C PHE A 131 5.70 1.52 2.22
N VAL A 132 6.21 1.47 3.45
CA VAL A 132 6.06 2.52 4.46
C VAL A 132 7.40 2.82 5.10
N LYS A 133 7.90 4.04 4.93
CA LYS A 133 9.13 4.48 5.57
C LYS A 133 8.92 4.70 7.07
N ILE A 134 9.78 4.08 7.87
CA ILE A 134 9.79 4.23 9.32
C ILE A 134 10.11 5.69 9.68
N GLY A 135 9.30 6.29 10.57
CA GLY A 135 9.45 7.69 11.00
C GLY A 135 8.86 8.74 10.04
N SER A 136 8.12 8.30 9.01
CA SER A 136 7.47 9.17 8.03
C SER A 136 5.95 9.06 8.02
N SER A 137 5.34 8.65 9.13
CA SER A 137 3.89 8.42 9.19
C SER A 137 3.05 9.70 9.15
N GLU A 138 3.52 10.77 9.78
CA GLU A 138 2.76 12.00 9.90
C GLU A 138 2.86 12.89 8.66
N LYS A 139 1.77 13.60 8.38
CA LYS A 139 1.71 14.64 7.35
C LYS A 139 2.90 15.59 7.40
N GLY A 140 3.49 15.87 6.25
CA GLY A 140 4.64 16.77 6.10
C GLY A 140 6.00 16.06 6.20
N LYS A 141 6.03 14.74 6.44
CA LYS A 141 7.25 13.93 6.44
C LYS A 141 7.61 13.40 5.04
N GLY A 142 7.58 14.27 4.03
CA GLY A 142 7.83 13.92 2.62
C GLY A 142 6.59 13.52 1.82
N HIS A 143 5.40 13.58 2.43
CA HIS A 143 4.11 13.35 1.78
C HIS A 143 3.03 14.24 2.40
N SER A 144 1.87 14.35 1.75
CA SER A 144 0.79 15.27 2.14
C SER A 144 -0.41 14.61 2.85
N SER A 145 -0.41 13.28 2.92
CA SER A 145 -1.46 12.49 3.58
C SER A 145 -1.48 12.72 5.10
N VAL A 146 -2.66 12.62 5.73
CA VAL A 146 -2.80 12.62 7.20
C VAL A 146 -2.06 11.47 7.87
N ASN A 147 -1.95 10.31 7.20
CA ASN A 147 -1.16 9.19 7.69
C ASN A 147 -0.68 8.29 6.54
N LEU A 148 0.63 8.09 6.47
CA LEU A 148 1.27 7.36 5.38
C LEU A 148 0.79 5.91 5.26
N GLU A 149 0.91 5.11 6.33
CA GLU A 149 0.64 3.68 6.23
C GLU A 149 -0.81 3.36 5.89
N TYR A 150 -1.77 4.14 6.37
CA TYR A 150 -3.17 3.95 6.00
C TYR A 150 -3.45 4.39 4.56
N HIS A 151 -2.83 5.48 4.10
CA HIS A 151 -2.98 5.93 2.72
C HIS A 151 -2.42 4.91 1.73
N GLU A 152 -1.18 4.47 1.92
CA GLU A 152 -0.56 3.49 1.02
C GLU A 152 -1.26 2.13 1.07
N LEU A 153 -1.68 1.69 2.25
CA LEU A 153 -2.45 0.46 2.40
C LEU A 153 -3.80 0.54 1.67
N ALA A 154 -4.46 1.69 1.71
CA ALA A 154 -5.76 1.87 1.07
C ALA A 154 -5.68 1.73 -0.46
N HIS A 155 -4.61 2.20 -1.11
CA HIS A 155 -4.38 1.94 -2.53
C HIS A 155 -4.39 0.44 -2.85
N SER A 156 -3.71 -0.37 -2.03
CA SER A 156 -3.68 -1.82 -2.20
C SER A 156 -5.04 -2.47 -1.90
N LEU A 157 -5.71 -2.06 -0.82
CA LEU A 157 -7.05 -2.55 -0.49
C LEU A 157 -8.07 -2.23 -1.59
N GLN A 158 -8.02 -1.03 -2.17
CA GLN A 158 -8.88 -0.67 -3.29
C GLN A 158 -8.71 -1.65 -4.46
N ARG A 159 -7.46 -1.97 -4.79
CA ARG A 159 -7.14 -2.85 -5.91
C ARG A 159 -7.48 -4.32 -5.68
N PHE A 160 -7.30 -4.83 -4.46
CA PHE A 160 -7.41 -6.27 -4.19
C PHE A 160 -8.67 -6.67 -3.43
N SER A 161 -9.19 -5.81 -2.56
CA SER A 161 -10.33 -6.11 -1.69
C SER A 161 -11.62 -5.39 -2.11
N TYR A 162 -11.50 -4.20 -2.71
CA TYR A 162 -12.65 -3.34 -3.05
C TYR A 162 -12.75 -3.02 -4.55
N ASN A 163 -12.27 -3.93 -5.40
CA ASN A 163 -12.26 -3.78 -6.85
C ASN A 163 -13.54 -4.30 -7.55
N HIS A 164 -14.50 -4.83 -6.78
CA HIS A 164 -15.74 -5.35 -7.32
C HIS A 164 -16.68 -4.21 -7.72
N GLU A 165 -17.55 -4.45 -8.71
CA GLU A 165 -18.38 -3.43 -9.35
C GLU A 165 -19.18 -2.58 -8.35
N GLN A 166 -19.74 -3.21 -7.32
CA GLN A 166 -20.52 -2.51 -6.31
C GLN A 166 -19.68 -1.51 -5.49
N ALA A 167 -18.46 -1.88 -5.06
CA ALA A 167 -17.60 -0.97 -4.31
C ALA A 167 -17.09 0.16 -5.21
N ASP A 168 -16.68 -0.16 -6.44
CA ASP A 168 -16.19 0.85 -7.39
C ASP A 168 -17.28 1.88 -7.72
N LYS A 169 -18.54 1.45 -7.88
CA LYS A 169 -19.69 2.34 -8.05
C LYS A 169 -19.87 3.29 -6.86
N VAL A 170 -19.81 2.77 -5.63
CA VAL A 170 -19.93 3.59 -4.42
C VAL A 170 -18.78 4.59 -4.35
N ILE A 171 -17.53 4.14 -4.47
CA ILE A 171 -16.34 5.00 -4.41
C ILE A 171 -16.41 6.09 -5.49
N THR A 172 -16.78 5.73 -6.72
CA THR A 172 -16.89 6.68 -7.84
C THR A 172 -17.99 7.70 -7.60
N GLN A 173 -19.15 7.28 -7.07
CA GLN A 173 -20.24 8.20 -6.78
C GLN A 173 -19.87 9.18 -5.67
N THR A 174 -19.31 8.67 -4.56
CA THR A 174 -18.90 9.51 -3.43
C THR A 174 -17.78 10.47 -3.82
N TRP A 175 -16.82 10.03 -4.64
CA TRP A 175 -15.75 10.90 -5.14
C TRP A 175 -16.32 12.11 -5.90
N LYS A 176 -17.22 11.86 -6.86
CA LYS A 176 -17.84 12.94 -7.66
C LYS A 176 -18.68 13.91 -6.82
N GLU A 177 -19.27 13.43 -5.73
CA GLU A 177 -20.18 14.23 -4.91
C GLU A 177 -19.49 14.95 -3.74
N GLU A 178 -18.45 14.36 -3.17
CA GLU A 178 -17.93 14.76 -1.84
C GLU A 178 -16.46 15.18 -1.85
N ALA A 179 -15.69 14.93 -2.93
CA ALA A 179 -14.26 15.24 -2.97
C ALA A 179 -13.96 16.74 -2.79
N GLU A 180 -14.69 17.61 -3.49
CA GLU A 180 -14.52 19.07 -3.39
C GLU A 180 -14.83 19.60 -1.97
N ALA A 181 -15.84 19.02 -1.30
CA ALA A 181 -16.22 19.43 0.04
C ALA A 181 -15.14 19.06 1.08
N LEU A 182 -14.55 17.87 0.94
CA LEU A 182 -13.51 17.38 1.85
C LEU A 182 -12.14 18.00 1.56
N PHE A 183 -11.77 18.13 0.29
CA PHE A 183 -10.45 18.54 -0.18
C PHE A 183 -10.52 19.76 -1.14
N PRO A 184 -11.07 20.90 -0.68
CA PRO A 184 -11.24 22.06 -1.55
C PRO A 184 -9.90 22.56 -2.08
N MET A 185 -9.84 22.86 -3.39
CA MET A 185 -8.64 23.34 -4.09
C MET A 185 -7.42 22.40 -3.98
N ARG A 186 -7.66 21.09 -3.88
CA ARG A 186 -6.60 20.08 -3.86
C ARG A 186 -6.74 19.17 -5.07
N ASP A 187 -6.35 19.69 -6.23
CA ASP A 187 -6.47 19.04 -7.54
C ASP A 187 -6.08 17.56 -7.52
N TYR A 188 -5.03 17.19 -6.79
CA TYR A 188 -4.62 15.78 -6.63
C TYR A 188 -5.75 14.84 -6.15
N PHE A 189 -6.57 15.25 -5.19
CA PHE A 189 -7.72 14.44 -4.74
C PHE A 189 -8.97 14.63 -5.60
N LEU A 190 -9.04 15.73 -6.35
CA LEU A 190 -10.17 16.05 -7.24
C LEU A 190 -10.03 15.35 -8.60
N ASP A 191 -8.80 15.13 -9.06
CA ASP A 191 -8.48 14.55 -10.37
C ASP A 191 -8.30 13.03 -10.31
N TYR A 192 -7.91 12.48 -9.14
CA TYR A 192 -7.60 11.06 -8.97
C TYR A 192 -8.50 10.41 -7.90
N LYS A 193 -9.45 9.57 -8.37
CA LYS A 193 -10.39 8.82 -7.51
C LYS A 193 -9.68 7.94 -6.47
N GLU A 194 -8.59 7.30 -6.89
CA GLU A 194 -7.75 6.43 -6.06
C GLU A 194 -7.13 7.19 -4.89
N GLU A 195 -6.66 8.42 -5.12
CA GLU A 195 -6.08 9.28 -4.09
C GLU A 195 -7.14 9.77 -3.11
N TYR A 196 -8.33 10.12 -3.63
CA TYR A 196 -9.48 10.46 -2.79
C TYR A 196 -9.86 9.29 -1.87
N PHE A 197 -9.98 8.08 -2.41
CA PHE A 197 -10.31 6.90 -1.61
C PHE A 197 -9.24 6.64 -0.55
N ALA A 198 -7.97 6.65 -0.94
CA ALA A 198 -6.86 6.39 -0.05
C ALA A 198 -6.79 7.39 1.11
N GLU A 199 -6.97 8.67 0.83
CA GLU A 199 -6.96 9.70 1.85
C GLU A 199 -8.20 9.64 2.74
N CYS A 200 -9.39 9.33 2.20
CA CYS A 200 -10.58 9.12 3.03
C CYS A 200 -10.41 7.95 3.99
N PHE A 201 -9.80 6.85 3.55
CA PHE A 201 -9.47 5.71 4.40
C PHE A 201 -8.54 6.13 5.54
N ALA A 202 -7.47 6.87 5.22
CA ALA A 202 -6.56 7.42 6.23
C ALA A 202 -7.29 8.35 7.22
N TYR A 203 -8.18 9.23 6.73
CA TYR A 203 -8.99 10.09 7.58
C TYR A 203 -9.86 9.27 8.56
N TYR A 204 -10.49 8.21 8.09
CA TYR A 204 -11.39 7.38 8.90
C TYR A 204 -10.63 6.64 10.01
N PHE A 205 -9.47 6.04 9.72
CA PHE A 205 -8.77 5.19 10.68
C PHE A 205 -7.70 5.90 11.51
N TYR A 206 -7.23 7.09 11.12
CA TYR A 206 -6.12 7.76 11.80
C TYR A 206 -6.44 8.34 13.17
N SER A 207 -7.43 9.24 13.26
CA SER A 207 -7.79 9.85 14.53
C SER A 207 -9.29 10.17 14.60
N LYS A 208 -9.78 10.43 15.81
CA LYS A 208 -11.16 10.89 16.01
C LYS A 208 -11.43 12.18 15.25
N GLU A 209 -10.48 13.11 15.26
CA GLU A 209 -10.64 14.41 14.61
C GLU A 209 -10.77 14.29 13.09
N THR A 210 -9.87 13.55 12.44
CA THR A 210 -9.94 13.34 10.98
C THR A 210 -11.20 12.56 10.60
N ARG A 211 -11.61 11.60 11.43
CA ARG A 211 -12.84 10.83 11.22
C ARG A 211 -14.09 11.71 11.29
N GLU A 212 -14.17 12.63 12.24
CA GLU A 212 -15.30 13.57 12.32
C GLU A 212 -15.31 14.55 11.14
N GLN A 213 -14.14 15.03 10.68
CA GLN A 213 -14.06 15.85 9.46
C GLN A 213 -14.60 15.10 8.23
N LEU A 214 -14.21 13.83 8.07
CA LEU A 214 -14.73 12.97 7.01
C LEU A 214 -16.26 12.81 7.13
N LYS A 215 -16.76 12.51 8.33
CA LYS A 215 -18.20 12.36 8.58
C LYS A 215 -19.00 13.61 8.21
N MET A 216 -18.48 14.80 8.49
CA MET A 216 -19.15 16.07 8.18
C MET A 216 -19.11 16.42 6.70
N LYS A 217 -17.97 16.18 6.02
CA LYS A 217 -17.72 16.68 4.66
C LYS A 217 -17.92 15.65 3.56
N ALA A 218 -17.78 14.36 3.88
CA ALA A 218 -18.01 13.24 2.97
C ALA A 218 -18.78 12.10 3.70
N PRO A 219 -20.03 12.37 4.14
CA PRO A 219 -20.82 11.43 4.94
C PRO A 219 -21.11 10.09 4.23
N LYS A 220 -21.23 10.06 2.90
CA LYS A 220 -21.47 8.82 2.17
C LYS A 220 -20.20 7.97 2.16
N MET A 221 -19.03 8.56 1.92
CA MET A 221 -17.75 7.85 2.05
C MET A 221 -17.51 7.38 3.49
N TYR A 222 -17.82 8.20 4.49
CA TYR A 222 -17.78 7.79 5.90
C TYR A 222 -18.64 6.54 6.15
N THR A 223 -19.86 6.51 5.61
CA THR A 223 -20.78 5.38 5.76
C THR A 223 -20.25 4.12 5.10
N PHE A 224 -19.66 4.26 3.90
CA PHE A 224 -19.00 3.16 3.20
C PHE A 224 -17.85 2.58 4.03
N LEU A 225 -16.92 3.42 4.51
CA LEU A 225 -15.77 2.99 5.31
C LEU A 225 -16.18 2.37 6.65
N ASN A 226 -17.28 2.83 7.25
CA ASN A 226 -17.85 2.25 8.46
C ASN A 226 -18.45 0.85 8.24
N SER A 227 -18.72 0.46 7.00
CA SER A 227 -19.28 -0.86 6.67
C SER A 227 -18.21 -1.92 6.36
N LEU A 228 -16.93 -1.53 6.34
CA LEU A 228 -15.78 -2.42 6.05
C LEU A 228 -15.36 -3.26 7.26
#